data_AF-Q39YI5-F1
#
_entry.id   AF-Q39YI5-F1
#
_cell.length_a   1.000
_cell.length_b   1.000
_cell.length_c   1.000
_cell.angle_alpha   90.00
_cell.angle_beta   90.00
_cell.angle_gamma   90.00
#
_symmetry.space_group_name_H-M   'P 1'
#
loop_
_entity.id
_entity.type
_entity.pdbx_description
1 polymer ?
#
loop_
_entity_poly.entity_id
_entity_poly.type
_entity_poly.pdbx_seq_one_letter_code
_entity_poly.pdbx_strand_id
1 'polypeptide(L)'
;MSMTLGDLLVDAERQSSLLLQEAEKLLRDLDIIADDELAQLLARRQEIVDWFQNFDVRLYDCMDGSPDAQAAVAKFRICQKETMERILEIDAMTVALAKGRLASIGDALAACAKEAKVLSAYGETVGGTRRHRLDSVL
;
A
#
# COMPACT_ATOMS: atom_id res chain seq x y z
N MET A 1 -6.54 -33.63 -13.64
CA MET A 1 -5.97 -33.24 -14.95
C MET A 1 -4.61 -32.65 -14.68
N SER A 2 -3.55 -33.10 -15.36
CA SER A 2 -2.23 -32.46 -15.23
C SER A 2 -2.25 -31.13 -15.97
N MET A 3 -1.70 -30.09 -15.36
CA MET A 3 -1.55 -28.76 -15.96
C MET A 3 -0.48 -28.82 -17.05
N THR A 4 -0.74 -28.25 -18.23
CA THR A 4 0.29 -28.17 -19.28
C THR A 4 1.17 -26.94 -19.09
N LEU A 5 2.34 -26.90 -19.72
CA LEU A 5 3.19 -25.70 -19.75
C LEU A 5 2.42 -24.48 -20.31
N GLY A 6 1.62 -24.68 -21.36
CA GLY A 6 0.79 -23.62 -21.94
C GLY A 6 -0.21 -23.07 -20.93
N ASP A 7 -0.92 -23.95 -20.21
CA ASP A 7 -1.87 -23.54 -19.17
C ASP A 7 -1.17 -22.78 -18.03
N LEU A 8 0.03 -23.23 -17.65
CA LEU A 8 0.83 -22.58 -16.60
C LEU A 8 1.29 -21.18 -16.98
N LEU A 9 1.72 -20.97 -18.22
CA LEU A 9 2.15 -19.65 -18.69
C LEU A 9 0.96 -18.70 -18.80
N VAL A 10 -0.21 -19.17 -19.29
CA VAL A 10 -1.44 -18.37 -19.34
C VAL A 10 -1.90 -17.97 -17.95
N ASP A 11 -1.87 -18.88 -16.98
CA ASP A 11 -2.22 -18.54 -15.59
C ASP A 11 -1.22 -17.53 -15.01
N ALA A 12 0.08 -17.68 -15.28
CA ALA A 12 1.10 -16.74 -14.83
C ALA A 12 0.94 -15.33 -15.42
N GLU A 13 0.57 -15.21 -16.69
CA GLU A 13 0.26 -13.94 -17.34
C GLU A 13 -0.97 -13.29 -16.70
N ARG A 14 -1.99 -14.10 -16.38
CA ARG A 14 -3.18 -13.64 -15.67
C ARG A 14 -2.85 -13.15 -14.27
N GLN A 15 -2.05 -13.90 -13.50
CA GLN A 15 -1.60 -13.49 -12.17
C GLN A 15 -0.79 -12.19 -12.23
N SER A 16 0.09 -12.04 -13.23
CA SER A 16 0.88 -10.81 -13.42
C SER A 16 -0.02 -9.60 -13.69
N SER A 17 -1.03 -9.79 -14.54
CA SER A 17 -2.02 -8.75 -14.88
C SER A 17 -2.88 -8.36 -13.68
N LEU A 18 -3.32 -9.35 -12.89
CA LEU A 18 -4.09 -9.10 -11.66
C LEU A 18 -3.27 -8.32 -10.64
N LEU A 19 -1.99 -8.69 -10.43
CA LEU A 19 -1.12 -7.97 -9.50
C LEU A 19 -0.91 -6.51 -9.91
N LEU A 20 -0.73 -6.27 -11.21
CA LEU A 20 -0.64 -4.92 -11.76
C LEU A 20 -1.93 -4.13 -11.53
N GLN A 21 -3.09 -4.73 -11.79
CA GLN A 21 -4.39 -4.08 -11.54
C GLN A 21 -4.60 -3.73 -10.07
N GLU A 22 -4.25 -4.63 -9.15
CA GLU A 22 -4.35 -4.33 -7.70
C GLU A 22 -3.36 -3.22 -7.29
N ALA A 23 -2.18 -3.13 -7.93
CA ALA A 23 -1.24 -2.04 -7.70
C ALA A 23 -1.78 -0.69 -8.20
N GLU A 24 -2.32 -0.66 -9.43
CA GLU A 24 -2.94 0.54 -9.98
C GLU A 24 -4.18 0.98 -9.20
N LYS A 25 -4.99 0.02 -8.73
CA LYS A 25 -6.14 0.29 -7.88
C LYS A 25 -5.69 0.93 -6.56
N LEU A 26 -4.70 0.34 -5.90
CA LEU A 26 -4.18 0.88 -4.65
C LEU A 26 -3.66 2.30 -4.81
N LEU A 27 -2.90 2.58 -5.87
CA LEU A 27 -2.38 3.93 -6.13
C LEU A 27 -3.51 4.94 -6.35
N ARG A 28 -4.54 4.56 -7.11
CA ARG A 28 -5.68 5.41 -7.45
C ARG A 28 -6.57 5.73 -6.25
N ASP A 29 -6.85 4.71 -5.45
CA ASP A 29 -7.87 4.76 -4.41
C ASP A 29 -7.28 5.03 -3.03
N LEU A 30 -5.96 5.20 -2.90
CA LEU A 30 -5.24 5.41 -1.64
C LEU A 30 -5.90 6.48 -0.73
N ASP A 31 -6.55 7.47 -1.32
CA ASP A 31 -7.18 8.58 -0.61
C ASP A 31 -8.55 8.27 -0.02
N ILE A 32 -9.23 7.27 -0.57
CA ILE A 32 -10.64 6.95 -0.27
C ILE A 32 -10.85 5.50 0.16
N ILE A 33 -9.83 4.66 0.06
CA ILE A 33 -9.89 3.25 0.43
C ILE A 33 -10.13 3.12 1.93
N ALA A 34 -11.10 2.29 2.30
CA ALA A 34 -11.37 1.97 3.70
C ALA A 34 -10.30 0.99 4.24
N ASP A 35 -10.09 0.99 5.56
CA ASP A 35 -9.05 0.16 6.19
C ASP A 35 -9.23 -1.34 5.91
N ASP A 36 -10.48 -1.82 5.90
CA ASP A 36 -10.84 -3.20 5.61
C ASP A 36 -10.61 -3.54 4.14
N GLU A 37 -10.95 -2.64 3.22
CA GLU A 37 -10.68 -2.81 1.79
C GLU A 37 -9.17 -2.81 1.49
N LEU A 38 -8.40 -1.96 2.16
CA LEU A 38 -6.95 -1.92 2.05
C LEU A 38 -6.33 -3.23 2.53
N ALA A 39 -6.77 -3.75 3.68
CA ALA A 39 -6.29 -5.03 4.19
C ALA A 39 -6.59 -6.19 3.23
N GLN A 40 -7.79 -6.22 2.65
CA GLN A 40 -8.16 -7.23 1.65
C GLN A 40 -7.33 -7.11 0.37
N LEU A 41 -7.09 -5.88 -0.11
CA LEU A 41 -6.25 -5.63 -1.28
C LEU A 41 -4.83 -6.15 -1.04
N LEU A 42 -4.21 -5.81 0.09
CA LEU A 42 -2.87 -6.26 0.43
C LEU A 42 -2.80 -7.79 0.58
N ALA A 43 -3.83 -8.41 1.16
CA ALA A 43 -3.91 -9.87 1.28
C ALA A 43 -3.95 -10.56 -0.10
N ARG A 44 -4.82 -10.10 -1.01
CA ARG A 44 -4.89 -10.63 -2.39
C ARG A 44 -3.55 -10.48 -3.11
N ARG A 45 -2.89 -9.33 -2.95
CA ARG A 45 -1.57 -9.10 -3.55
C ARG A 45 -0.52 -10.07 -3.00
N GLN A 46 -0.53 -10.33 -1.69
CA GLN A 46 0.38 -11.30 -1.07
C GLN A 46 0.14 -12.72 -1.61
N GLU A 47 -1.11 -13.14 -1.75
CA GLU A 47 -1.45 -14.46 -2.32
C GLU A 47 -0.88 -14.63 -3.74
N ILE A 48 -0.93 -13.59 -4.56
CA ILE A 48 -0.36 -13.62 -5.92
C ILE A 48 1.17 -13.69 -5.88
N VAL A 49 1.82 -12.95 -4.97
CA VAL A 49 3.27 -13.01 -4.78
C VAL A 49 3.72 -14.42 -4.34
N ASP A 50 3.00 -15.01 -3.39
CA ASP A 50 3.28 -16.37 -2.91
C ASP A 50 3.05 -17.40 -4.02
N TRP A 51 2.07 -17.17 -4.90
CA TRP A 51 1.89 -17.97 -6.10
C TRP A 51 3.14 -17.89 -7.00
N PHE A 52 3.70 -16.70 -7.25
CA PHE A 52 4.92 -16.55 -8.05
C PHE A 52 6.15 -17.17 -7.41
N GLN A 53 6.29 -17.17 -6.09
CA GLN A 53 7.39 -17.86 -5.41
C GLN A 53 7.36 -19.37 -5.68
N ASN A 54 6.18 -19.95 -5.85
CA ASN A 54 5.98 -21.36 -6.18
C ASN A 54 5.93 -21.62 -7.70
N PHE A 55 6.17 -20.61 -8.54
CA PHE A 55 6.06 -20.74 -9.99
C PHE A 55 7.16 -21.61 -10.58
N ASP A 56 8.42 -21.40 -10.19
CA ASP A 56 9.55 -22.16 -10.75
C ASP A 56 9.47 -23.66 -10.44
N VAL A 57 8.91 -24.03 -9.28
CA VAL A 57 8.63 -25.43 -8.91
C VAL A 57 7.62 -26.04 -9.88
N ARG A 58 6.50 -25.35 -10.11
CA ARG A 58 5.45 -25.79 -11.04
C ARG A 58 5.92 -25.82 -12.49
N LEU A 59 6.80 -24.90 -12.85
CA LEU A 59 7.42 -24.82 -14.15
C LEU A 59 8.31 -26.04 -14.41
N TYR A 60 9.09 -26.47 -13.41
CA TYR A 60 9.91 -27.66 -13.50
C TYR A 60 9.07 -28.91 -13.80
N ASP A 61 7.92 -29.06 -13.13
CA ASP A 61 7.02 -30.21 -13.32
C ASP A 61 6.38 -30.27 -14.73
N CYS A 62 6.28 -29.13 -15.41
CA CYS A 62 5.63 -29.01 -16.73
C CYS A 62 6.62 -28.93 -17.90
N MET A 63 7.91 -28.77 -17.63
CA MET A 63 8.94 -28.56 -18.64
C MET A 63 9.43 -29.88 -19.23
N ASP A 64 9.32 -30.03 -20.56
CA ASP A 64 9.85 -31.18 -21.29
C ASP A 64 11.28 -30.96 -21.83
N GLY A 65 11.83 -29.76 -21.61
CA GLY A 65 13.18 -29.39 -22.05
C GLY A 65 13.31 -29.09 -23.55
N SER A 66 12.21 -29.14 -24.32
CA SER A 66 12.23 -28.84 -25.74
C SER A 66 12.65 -27.39 -26.04
N PRO A 67 13.30 -27.11 -27.19
CA PRO A 67 13.68 -25.75 -27.56
C PRO A 67 12.49 -24.78 -27.61
N ASP A 68 11.33 -25.26 -28.05
CA ASP A 68 10.10 -24.47 -28.13
C ASP A 68 9.56 -24.12 -26.73
N ALA A 69 9.55 -25.09 -25.81
CA ALA A 69 9.20 -24.84 -24.40
C ALA A 69 10.15 -23.82 -23.75
N GLN A 70 11.46 -23.97 -23.96
CA GLN A 70 12.46 -23.03 -23.44
C GLN A 70 12.26 -21.62 -24.01
N ALA A 71 11.97 -21.50 -25.31
CA ALA A 71 11.70 -20.22 -25.95
C ALA A 71 10.43 -19.54 -25.41
N ALA A 72 9.36 -20.31 -25.19
CA ALA A 72 8.11 -19.82 -24.61
C ALA A 72 8.33 -19.29 -23.18
N VAL A 73 9.05 -20.04 -22.34
CA VAL A 73 9.40 -19.63 -20.97
C VAL A 73 10.29 -18.39 -20.97
N ALA A 74 11.28 -18.32 -21.86
CA ALA A 74 12.15 -17.16 -21.98
C ALA A 74 11.36 -15.89 -22.34
N LYS A 75 10.44 -16.00 -23.31
CA LYS A 75 9.54 -14.89 -23.69
C LYS A 75 8.65 -14.46 -22.52
N PHE A 76 8.06 -15.41 -21.80
CA PHE A 76 7.26 -15.12 -20.63
C PHE A 76 8.07 -14.38 -19.56
N ARG A 77 9.30 -14.83 -19.24
CA ARG A 77 10.15 -14.19 -18.23
C ARG A 77 10.51 -12.74 -18.57
N ILE A 78 10.67 -12.41 -19.85
CA ILE A 78 10.88 -11.02 -20.29
C ILE A 78 9.65 -10.17 -19.96
N CYS A 79 8.46 -10.63 -20.37
CA CYS A 79 7.20 -9.92 -20.11
C CYS A 79 6.90 -9.81 -18.59
N GLN A 80 7.16 -10.88 -17.84
CA GLN A 80 7.02 -10.89 -16.40
C GLN A 80 7.93 -9.85 -15.75
N LYS A 81 9.20 -9.76 -16.18
CA LYS A 81 10.14 -8.77 -15.67
C LYS A 81 9.64 -7.34 -15.91
N GLU A 82 9.23 -7.03 -17.13
CA GLU A 82 8.69 -5.70 -17.48
C GLU A 82 7.46 -5.35 -16.62
N THR A 83 6.58 -6.33 -16.40
CA THR A 83 5.39 -6.16 -15.57
C THR A 83 5.75 -5.93 -14.10
N MET A 84 6.71 -6.69 -13.56
CA MET A 84 7.16 -6.54 -12.17
C MET A 84 7.87 -5.21 -11.93
N GLU A 85 8.69 -4.75 -12.89
CA GLU A 85 9.32 -3.43 -12.82
C GLU A 85 8.26 -2.32 -12.74
N ARG A 86 7.19 -2.44 -13.54
CA ARG A 86 6.07 -1.49 -13.49
C ARG A 86 5.32 -1.52 -12.15
N ILE A 87 5.08 -2.71 -11.60
CA ILE A 87 4.45 -2.87 -10.29
C ILE A 87 5.29 -2.18 -9.20
N LEU A 88 6.60 -2.41 -9.20
CA LEU A 88 7.52 -1.81 -8.22
C LEU A 88 7.54 -0.27 -8.32
N GLU A 89 7.47 0.29 -9.53
CA GLU A 89 7.36 1.73 -9.74
C GLU A 89 6.06 2.29 -9.12
N ILE A 90 4.93 1.64 -9.39
CA ILE A 90 3.62 2.03 -8.85
C ILE A 90 3.60 1.93 -7.31
N ASP A 91 4.17 0.87 -6.75
CA ASP A 91 4.25 0.69 -5.30
C ASP A 91 5.14 1.76 -4.65
N ALA A 92 6.26 2.11 -5.27
CA ALA A 92 7.12 3.19 -4.78
C ALA A 92 6.37 4.53 -4.75
N MET A 93 5.60 4.84 -5.80
CA MET A 93 4.73 6.02 -5.84
C MET A 93 3.67 5.99 -4.74
N THR A 94 3.01 4.84 -4.55
CA THR A 94 1.99 4.65 -3.51
C THR A 94 2.56 4.89 -2.12
N VAL A 95 3.73 4.33 -1.81
CA VAL A 95 4.41 4.52 -0.52
C VAL A 95 4.82 5.97 -0.31
N ALA A 96 5.32 6.64 -1.36
CA ALA A 96 5.69 8.05 -1.28
C ALA A 96 4.48 8.94 -0.97
N LEU A 97 3.34 8.69 -1.63
CA LEU A 97 2.08 9.39 -1.36
C LEU A 97 1.58 9.15 0.07
N ALA A 98 1.57 7.89 0.52
CA ALA A 98 1.16 7.54 1.88
C ALA A 98 2.03 8.24 2.94
N LYS A 99 3.36 8.26 2.75
CA LYS A 99 4.28 8.96 3.66
C LYS A 99 4.04 10.47 3.68
N GLY A 100 3.82 11.08 2.52
CA GLY A 100 3.49 12.51 2.43
C GLY A 100 2.22 12.86 3.20
N ARG A 101 1.19 12.01 3.11
CA ARG A 101 -0.07 12.20 3.85
C ARG A 101 0.10 12.04 5.36
N LEU A 102 0.84 11.01 5.80
CA LEU A 102 1.14 10.82 7.22
C LEU A 102 1.88 12.03 7.81
N ALA A 103 2.82 12.62 7.07
CA ALA A 103 3.50 13.85 7.49
C ALA A 103 2.51 15.02 7.63
N SER A 104 1.65 15.25 6.63
CA SER A 104 0.66 16.32 6.66
C SER A 104 -0.35 16.18 7.80
N ILE A 105 -0.80 14.95 8.10
CA ILE A 105 -1.67 14.67 9.25
C ILE A 105 -0.94 14.96 10.56
N GLY A 106 0.35 14.58 10.66
CA GLY A 106 1.19 14.88 11.81
C GLY A 106 1.31 16.40 12.07
N ASP A 107 1.52 17.18 11.02
CA ASP A 107 1.58 18.65 11.11
C ASP A 107 0.23 19.26 11.55
N ALA A 108 -0.88 18.76 11.00
CA ALA A 108 -2.22 19.19 11.38
C ALA A 108 -2.53 18.89 12.85
N LEU A 109 -2.17 17.69 13.33
CA LEU A 109 -2.32 17.31 14.74
C LEU A 109 -1.49 18.19 15.67
N ALA A 110 -0.26 18.52 15.27
CA ALA A 110 0.59 19.44 16.03
C ALA A 110 -0.01 20.86 16.11
N ALA A 111 -0.61 21.33 15.01
CA ALA A 111 -1.32 22.61 14.97
C ALA A 111 -2.54 22.60 15.91
N CYS A 112 -3.38 21.56 15.86
CA CYS A 112 -4.52 21.41 16.77
C CYS A 112 -4.09 21.34 18.24
N ALA A 113 -3.00 20.64 18.56
CA ALA A 113 -2.47 20.57 19.92
C ALA A 113 -1.99 21.94 20.42
N LYS A 114 -1.41 22.76 19.54
CA LYS A 114 -1.02 24.14 19.85
C LYS A 114 -2.25 25.01 20.09
N GLU A 115 -3.28 24.90 19.25
CA GLU A 115 -4.55 25.61 19.42
C GLU A 115 -5.24 25.25 20.73
N ALA A 116 -5.31 23.96 21.08
CA ALA A 116 -5.85 23.50 22.35
C ALA A 116 -5.12 24.09 23.56
N LYS A 117 -3.78 24.19 23.51
CA LYS A 117 -2.98 24.86 24.55
C LYS A 117 -3.29 26.35 24.66
N VAL A 118 -3.45 27.04 23.53
CA VAL A 118 -3.82 28.46 23.51
C VAL A 118 -5.20 28.64 24.14
N LEU A 119 -6.20 27.83 23.75
CA LEU A 119 -7.54 27.87 24.33
C LEU A 119 -7.54 27.58 25.84
N SER A 120 -6.74 26.61 26.30
CA SER A 120 -6.58 26.32 27.73
C SER A 120 -6.00 27.53 28.48
N ALA A 121 -4.96 28.17 27.95
CA ALA A 121 -4.36 29.35 28.57
C ALA A 121 -5.34 30.54 28.62
N TYR A 122 -6.18 30.72 27.60
CA TYR A 122 -7.28 31.69 27.64
C TYR A 122 -8.34 31.30 28.69
N GLY A 123 -8.70 30.02 28.79
CA GLY A 123 -9.63 29.53 29.81
C GLY A 123 -9.11 29.75 31.24
N GLU A 124 -7.82 29.55 31.49
CA GLU A 124 -7.17 29.81 32.78
C GLU A 124 -7.10 31.30 33.13
N THR A 125 -6.85 32.16 32.13
CA THR A 125 -6.81 33.63 32.34
C THR A 125 -8.19 34.25 32.50
N VAL A 126 -9.24 33.68 31.90
CA VAL A 126 -10.62 34.17 32.02
C VAL A 126 -11.36 33.53 33.21
N GLY A 127 -11.05 32.27 33.56
CA GLY A 127 -11.59 31.54 34.72
C GLY A 127 -10.83 31.79 36.03
N GLY A 128 -9.67 32.45 35.97
CA GLY A 128 -8.91 32.97 37.09
C GLY A 128 -9.64 34.13 37.77
N THR A 129 -10.68 33.78 38.52
CA THR A 129 -11.46 34.67 39.39
C THR A 129 -10.52 35.66 40.08
N ARG A 130 -10.71 36.95 39.76
CA ARG A 130 -10.25 38.11 40.54
C ARG A 130 -10.48 37.86 42.03
N ARG A 131 -9.48 37.36 42.76
CA ARG A 131 -9.33 37.63 44.19
C ARG A 131 -8.73 39.02 44.32
N HIS A 132 -9.51 40.05 44.00
CA HIS A 132 -9.27 41.37 44.58
C HIS A 132 -9.62 41.24 46.06
N ARG A 133 -8.60 41.05 46.90
CA ARG A 133 -8.69 41.47 48.30
C ARG A 133 -8.84 42.99 48.27
N LEU A 134 -10.08 43.46 48.33
CA LEU A 134 -10.39 44.74 48.95
C LEU A 134 -10.25 44.52 50.44
N ASP A 135 -9.01 44.41 50.93
CA ASP A 135 -8.76 44.64 52.34
C ASP A 135 -8.99 46.14 52.56
N SER A 136 -10.03 46.37 53.34
CA SER A 136 -10.65 47.62 53.73
C SER A 136 -9.66 48.74 54.03
N VAL A 137 -9.93 49.90 53.42
CA VAL A 137 -9.76 51.17 54.12
C VAL A 137 -10.66 51.13 55.35
N LEU A 138 -10.05 51.09 56.53
CA LEU A 138 -10.33 51.91 57.71
C LEU A 138 -9.31 51.59 58.80
#